data_AF-A0A7S2UT42-F1
#
_entry.id   AF-A0A7S2UT42-F1
#
_cell.length_a   1.000
_cell.length_b   1.000
_cell.length_c   1.000
_cell.angle_alpha   90.00
_cell.angle_beta   90.00
_cell.angle_gamma   90.00
#
_symmetry.space_group_name_H-M   'P 1'
#
loop_
_entity.id
_entity.type
_entity.pdbx_description
1 polymer ?
#
loop_
_entity_poly.entity_id
_entity_poly.type
_entity_poly.pdbx_seq_one_letter_code
_entity_poly.pdbx_strand_id
1 'polypeptide(L)'
;MPKYALAVAACMILGSTSSSAFQMPMMGSSVARPMTSLRMTLAEPGSAVRKDTKDPFNPEFFDQTTTFEEAYPSSTKEFKQVVHEPTGEVLKVPFRRIHLTDEDPGHEFIDVYDTSGPQGVHCKEGLSKLRAPWVERRKGDERRTQMYYAKKGIVTEEMAFVAAREGMPVDFIMSEVARGRAIIPSNIKHQELEPMAIGKNMKVKVNSNIGNSAVMSSIEEEVEKLQWSTLWGADTLMDLSTGKHIHETREWIIRNSPIPVGTVPIYQALEKVNGIAEDLTWEIFRETLIEQAEQGVDYWTIHAGVLLR
;
A
#
# COMPACT_ATOMS: atom_id res chain seq x y z
N MET A 1 29.17 21.54 1.34
CA MET A 1 28.32 20.57 0.60
C MET A 1 27.15 20.18 1.49
N PRO A 2 25.89 20.47 1.12
CA PRO A 2 24.76 20.09 1.96
C PRO A 2 24.50 18.59 1.82
N LYS A 3 24.56 17.88 2.95
CA LYS A 3 24.21 16.46 3.07
C LYS A 3 22.69 16.35 2.96
N TYR A 4 22.18 15.76 1.88
CA TYR A 4 20.77 15.41 1.78
C TYR A 4 20.49 14.22 2.69
N ALA A 5 19.45 14.33 3.53
CA ALA A 5 18.98 13.23 4.36
C ALA A 5 18.31 12.18 3.47
N LEU A 6 18.90 10.99 3.41
CA LEU A 6 18.24 9.79 2.92
C LEU A 6 17.26 9.35 4.03
N ALA A 7 15.96 9.37 3.75
CA ALA A 7 14.98 8.80 4.66
C ALA A 7 15.12 7.26 4.60
N VAL A 8 15.76 6.68 5.61
CA VAL A 8 15.90 5.23 5.77
C VAL A 8 14.62 4.71 6.43
N ALA A 9 13.78 4.02 5.67
CA ALA A 9 12.74 3.16 6.24
C ALA A 9 13.42 1.88 6.74
N ALA A 10 13.63 1.77 8.05
CA ALA A 10 14.16 0.56 8.67
C ALA A 10 13.02 -0.47 8.75
N CYS A 11 13.10 -1.53 7.95
CA CYS A 11 12.23 -2.70 8.06
C CYS A 11 12.78 -3.59 9.19
N MET A 12 12.09 -3.64 10.34
CA MET A 12 12.36 -4.66 11.35
C MET A 12 11.74 -5.97 10.88
N ILE A 13 12.57 -6.93 10.45
CA ILE A 13 12.17 -8.32 10.29
C ILE A 13 12.12 -8.92 11.70
N LEU A 14 10.92 -9.12 12.24
CA LEU A 14 10.74 -9.93 13.45
C LEU A 14 10.95 -11.39 13.07
N GLY A 15 12.13 -11.92 13.37
CA GLY A 15 12.44 -13.34 13.22
C GLY A 15 11.54 -14.20 14.12
N SER A 16 11.01 -15.27 13.57
CA SER A 16 10.24 -16.28 14.29
C SER A 16 11.14 -16.99 15.31
N THR A 17 10.96 -16.70 16.59
CA THR A 17 11.52 -17.55 17.66
C THR A 17 10.59 -18.72 17.91
N SER A 18 11.17 -19.91 17.74
CA SER A 18 10.65 -21.25 17.95
C SER A 18 9.77 -21.44 19.19
N SER A 19 8.68 -22.19 18.99
CA SER A 19 7.77 -22.72 20.00
C SER A 19 8.48 -23.48 21.12
N SER A 20 8.23 -23.10 22.37
CA SER A 20 8.40 -23.99 23.53
C SER A 20 7.09 -24.03 24.31
N ALA A 21 6.49 -25.21 24.37
CA ALA A 21 5.24 -25.49 25.06
C ALA A 21 5.34 -25.17 26.56
N PHE A 22 4.41 -24.36 27.05
CA PHE A 22 4.22 -24.11 28.48
C PHE A 22 2.98 -24.89 28.93
N GLN A 23 3.18 -25.87 29.81
CA GLN A 23 2.16 -26.76 30.34
C GLN A 23 1.76 -26.26 31.73
N MET A 24 0.50 -25.85 31.94
CA MET A 24 -0.04 -25.51 33.26
C MET A 24 -0.97 -26.62 33.80
N PRO A 25 -1.05 -26.80 35.14
CA PRO A 25 -1.70 -27.96 35.75
C PRO A 25 -3.21 -27.75 35.95
N MET A 26 -3.95 -28.86 35.84
CA MET A 26 -5.37 -28.97 36.14
C MET A 26 -5.63 -28.99 37.65
N MET A 27 -6.55 -28.16 38.14
CA MET A 27 -7.39 -28.44 39.32
C MET A 27 -8.80 -27.87 39.12
N GLY A 28 -9.80 -28.66 39.50
CA GLY A 28 -11.19 -28.51 39.06
C GLY A 28 -12.13 -27.74 39.99
N SER A 29 -13.35 -27.52 39.52
CA SER A 29 -14.61 -28.02 40.09
C SER A 29 -15.81 -27.40 39.37
N SER A 30 -16.89 -28.18 39.33
CA SER A 30 -18.03 -28.10 38.43
C SER A 30 -19.09 -27.07 38.80
N VAL A 31 -19.64 -26.34 37.82
CA VAL A 31 -21.09 -26.05 37.71
C VAL A 31 -21.47 -26.02 36.23
N ALA A 32 -22.33 -26.94 35.81
CA ALA A 32 -22.78 -27.08 34.42
C ALA A 32 -23.98 -26.17 34.11
N ARG A 33 -23.92 -25.45 32.99
CA ARG A 33 -25.09 -24.93 32.26
C ARG A 33 -24.96 -25.36 30.80
N PRO A 34 -26.02 -25.80 30.11
CA PRO A 34 -25.90 -26.31 28.75
C PRO A 34 -25.67 -25.13 27.79
N MET A 35 -24.45 -25.00 27.27
CA MET A 35 -24.19 -24.26 26.04
C MET A 35 -24.64 -25.14 24.88
N THR A 36 -25.69 -24.72 24.20
CA THR A 36 -26.04 -25.20 22.87
C THR A 36 -24.82 -24.98 21.97
N SER A 37 -24.12 -26.05 21.58
CA SER A 37 -22.98 -25.93 20.68
C SER A 37 -23.52 -25.51 19.31
N LEU A 38 -23.34 -24.24 18.94
CA LEU A 38 -23.25 -23.89 17.53
C LEU A 38 -21.99 -24.58 17.02
N ARG A 39 -22.15 -25.80 16.48
CA ARG A 39 -21.18 -26.36 15.55
C ARG A 39 -21.23 -25.45 14.32
N MET A 40 -20.39 -24.41 14.29
CA MET A 40 -19.92 -23.88 13.02
C MET A 40 -19.17 -25.04 12.38
N THR A 41 -19.82 -25.71 11.43
CA THR A 41 -19.11 -26.44 10.38
C THR A 41 -18.18 -25.43 9.74
N LEU A 42 -16.91 -25.43 10.17
CA LEU A 42 -15.82 -24.92 9.35
C LEU A 42 -15.95 -25.69 8.04
N ALA A 43 -16.43 -25.02 6.99
CA ALA A 43 -16.26 -25.53 5.65
C ALA A 43 -14.75 -25.75 5.50
N GLU A 44 -14.35 -27.00 5.23
CA GLU A 44 -12.98 -27.26 4.83
C GLU A 44 -12.67 -26.32 3.66
N PRO A 45 -11.60 -25.52 3.72
CA PRO A 45 -11.22 -24.72 2.57
C PRO A 45 -10.93 -25.71 1.46
N GLY A 46 -11.80 -25.75 0.45
CA GLY A 46 -11.62 -26.58 -0.71
C GLY A 46 -10.22 -26.32 -1.24
N SER A 47 -9.42 -27.37 -1.33
CA SER A 47 -8.08 -27.34 -1.89
C SER A 47 -8.19 -27.04 -3.39
N ALA A 48 -8.43 -25.78 -3.75
CA ALA A 48 -8.07 -25.30 -5.06
C ALA A 48 -6.55 -25.45 -5.12
N VAL A 49 -6.07 -26.46 -5.86
CA VAL A 49 -4.66 -26.58 -6.23
C VAL A 49 -4.32 -25.26 -6.90
N ARG A 50 -3.60 -24.40 -6.18
CA ARG A 50 -3.19 -23.07 -6.61
C ARG A 50 -2.24 -23.26 -7.79
N LYS A 51 -2.70 -22.86 -8.98
CA LYS A 51 -2.00 -23.08 -10.24
C LYS A 51 -1.22 -21.82 -10.61
N ASP A 52 -0.06 -22.01 -11.22
CA ASP A 52 0.69 -20.94 -11.86
C ASP A 52 -0.21 -20.15 -12.83
N THR A 53 0.02 -18.84 -12.92
CA THR A 53 -0.67 -17.99 -13.90
C THR A 53 -0.43 -18.53 -15.31
N LYS A 54 -1.52 -18.79 -16.04
CA LYS A 54 -1.44 -19.35 -17.40
C LYS A 54 -1.01 -18.31 -18.45
N ASP A 55 -1.57 -17.11 -18.36
CA ASP A 55 -1.27 -15.98 -19.23
C ASP A 55 -1.03 -14.74 -18.36
N PRO A 56 0.22 -14.27 -18.22
CA PRO A 56 0.53 -13.11 -17.39
C PRO A 56 -0.06 -11.79 -17.93
N PHE A 57 -0.43 -11.74 -19.21
CA PHE A 57 -1.08 -10.57 -19.82
C PHE A 57 -2.61 -10.59 -19.72
N ASN A 58 -3.19 -11.74 -19.36
CA ASN A 58 -4.61 -11.89 -19.08
C ASN A 58 -4.84 -12.93 -17.96
N PRO A 59 -4.45 -12.62 -16.70
CA PRO A 59 -4.67 -13.50 -15.56
C PRO A 59 -6.17 -13.71 -15.31
N GLU A 60 -6.53 -14.86 -14.76
CA GLU A 60 -7.94 -15.17 -14.45
C GLU A 60 -8.25 -14.80 -13.01
N PHE A 61 -8.49 -13.52 -12.79
CA PHE A 61 -8.90 -13.01 -11.48
C PHE A 61 -10.24 -13.60 -11.06
N PHE A 62 -10.33 -13.93 -9.77
CA PHE A 62 -11.58 -14.32 -9.12
C PHE A 62 -12.16 -13.11 -8.40
N ASP A 63 -13.47 -13.15 -8.15
CA ASP A 63 -14.12 -12.14 -7.32
C ASP A 63 -13.47 -12.10 -5.94
N GLN A 64 -13.45 -10.91 -5.34
CA GLN A 64 -12.93 -10.72 -3.99
C GLN A 64 -13.57 -11.69 -3.02
N THR A 65 -12.72 -12.35 -2.22
CA THR A 65 -13.14 -13.37 -1.26
C THR A 65 -13.87 -12.78 -0.04
N THR A 66 -13.77 -11.48 0.20
CA THR A 66 -14.45 -10.78 1.30
C THR A 66 -14.84 -9.38 0.88
N THR A 67 -16.10 -9.00 1.09
CA THR A 67 -16.59 -7.66 0.80
C THR A 67 -16.24 -6.67 1.91
N PHE A 68 -16.36 -5.37 1.63
CA PHE A 68 -16.13 -4.33 2.62
C PHE A 68 -17.10 -4.44 3.81
N GLU A 69 -18.36 -4.76 3.54
CA GLU A 69 -19.42 -4.90 4.56
C GLU A 69 -19.21 -6.13 5.44
N GLU A 70 -18.67 -7.22 4.89
CA GLU A 70 -18.31 -8.42 5.65
C GLU A 70 -17.09 -8.16 6.56
N ALA A 71 -16.09 -7.44 6.06
CA ALA A 71 -14.91 -7.08 6.84
C ALA A 71 -15.21 -6.05 7.93
N TYR A 72 -16.11 -5.10 7.62
CA TYR A 72 -16.44 -3.96 8.46
C TYR A 72 -17.95 -3.83 8.68
N PRO A 73 -18.55 -4.71 9.49
CA PRO A 73 -19.96 -4.59 9.83
C PRO A 73 -20.24 -3.23 10.47
N SER A 74 -21.43 -2.68 10.19
CA SER A 74 -21.86 -1.36 10.67
C SER A 74 -20.95 -0.20 10.24
N SER A 75 -20.20 -0.36 9.15
CA SER A 75 -19.36 0.71 8.62
C SER A 75 -19.76 1.12 7.20
N THR A 76 -19.59 2.40 6.87
CA THR A 76 -19.71 2.91 5.50
C THR A 76 -18.41 3.59 5.06
N LYS A 77 -18.10 3.49 3.76
CA LYS A 77 -17.01 4.24 3.15
C LYS A 77 -17.53 5.62 2.76
N GLU A 78 -16.91 6.66 3.30
CA GLU A 78 -17.32 8.05 3.15
C GLU A 78 -16.19 8.90 2.58
N PHE A 79 -16.53 10.09 2.08
CA PHE A 79 -15.56 11.00 1.48
C PHE A 79 -15.70 12.42 2.01
N LYS A 80 -14.59 12.98 2.47
CA LYS A 80 -14.48 14.42 2.76
C LYS A 80 -14.14 15.15 1.47
N GLN A 81 -14.99 16.08 1.06
CA GLN A 81 -14.72 16.93 -0.10
C GLN A 81 -13.88 18.14 0.31
N VAL A 82 -12.77 18.37 -0.37
CA VAL A 82 -11.89 19.52 -0.16
C VAL A 82 -11.56 20.14 -1.50
N VAL A 83 -11.72 21.45 -1.62
CA VAL A 83 -11.34 22.17 -2.84
C VAL A 83 -9.87 22.56 -2.75
N HIS A 84 -9.07 22.15 -3.74
CA HIS A 84 -7.71 22.63 -3.89
C HIS A 84 -7.74 24.04 -4.49
N GLU A 85 -7.64 25.07 -3.65
CA GLU A 85 -7.82 26.47 -4.06
C GLU A 85 -7.04 26.90 -5.31
N PRO A 86 -5.75 26.52 -5.49
CA PRO A 86 -4.99 26.95 -6.67
C PRO A 86 -5.52 26.43 -8.01
N THR A 87 -6.20 25.27 -8.01
CA THR A 87 -6.69 24.64 -9.26
C THR A 87 -8.20 24.53 -9.34
N GLY A 88 -8.93 24.77 -8.25
CA GLY A 88 -10.36 24.55 -8.14
C GLY A 88 -10.77 23.06 -8.13
N GLU A 89 -9.81 22.13 -8.09
CA GLU A 89 -10.07 20.69 -8.11
C GLU A 89 -10.78 20.25 -6.82
N VAL A 90 -11.85 19.46 -6.95
CA VAL A 90 -12.55 18.88 -5.80
C VAL A 90 -11.95 17.51 -5.47
N LEU A 91 -11.21 17.47 -4.37
CA LEU A 91 -10.57 16.26 -3.84
C LEU A 91 -11.57 15.48 -2.98
N LYS A 92 -11.75 14.19 -3.26
CA LYS A 92 -12.56 13.27 -2.45
C LYS A 92 -11.65 12.43 -1.58
N VAL A 93 -11.53 12.78 -0.31
CA VAL A 93 -10.60 12.14 0.63
C VAL A 93 -11.33 11.07 1.44
N PRO A 94 -10.96 9.79 1.31
CA PRO A 94 -11.71 8.69 1.90
C PRO A 94 -11.48 8.57 3.41
N PHE A 95 -12.54 8.16 4.11
CA PHE A 95 -12.51 7.69 5.48
C PHE A 95 -13.60 6.64 5.66
N ARG A 96 -13.53 5.87 6.75
CA ARG A 96 -14.59 4.92 7.11
C ARG A 96 -15.37 5.44 8.31
N ARG A 97 -16.69 5.44 8.22
CA ARG A 97 -17.59 5.79 9.32
C ARG A 97 -18.14 4.54 9.96
N ILE A 98 -17.92 4.37 11.25
CA ILE A 98 -18.48 3.28 12.06
C ILE A 98 -19.74 3.81 12.74
N HIS A 99 -20.90 3.20 12.47
CA HIS A 99 -22.19 3.59 13.04
C HIS A 99 -22.40 2.89 14.38
N LEU A 100 -22.66 3.65 15.44
CA LEU A 100 -22.86 3.14 16.79
C LEU A 100 -24.36 2.99 17.08
N THR A 101 -24.69 2.04 17.96
CA THR A 101 -26.08 1.76 18.35
C THR A 101 -26.52 2.51 19.62
N ASP A 102 -25.59 3.16 20.31
CA ASP A 102 -25.85 3.74 21.63
C ASP A 102 -26.63 5.05 21.50
N GLU A 103 -27.60 5.25 22.40
CA GLU A 103 -28.49 6.42 22.45
C GLU A 103 -27.79 7.69 23.02
N ASP A 104 -26.46 7.74 23.04
CA ASP A 104 -25.72 8.90 23.56
C ASP A 104 -25.77 10.05 22.54
N PRO A 105 -26.50 11.15 22.83
CA PRO A 105 -26.72 12.22 21.86
C PRO A 105 -25.39 12.88 21.46
N GLY A 106 -25.03 12.77 20.18
CA GLY A 106 -23.79 13.32 19.63
C GLY A 106 -22.66 12.32 19.40
N HIS A 107 -22.86 11.04 19.71
CA HIS A 107 -21.90 9.95 19.46
C HIS A 107 -22.47 8.87 18.52
N GLU A 108 -23.19 9.28 17.49
CA GLU A 108 -23.82 8.36 16.52
C GLU A 108 -22.80 7.57 15.67
N PHE A 109 -21.59 8.10 15.52
CA PHE A 109 -20.57 7.48 14.69
C PHE A 109 -19.13 7.83 15.11
N ILE A 110 -18.19 6.99 14.66
CA ILE A 110 -16.74 7.23 14.75
C ILE A 110 -16.14 7.20 13.35
N ASP A 111 -15.45 8.28 12.97
CA ASP A 111 -14.73 8.36 11.71
C ASP A 111 -13.29 7.87 11.90
N VAL A 112 -12.89 6.86 11.12
CA VAL A 112 -11.56 6.25 11.15
C VAL A 112 -10.86 6.37 9.79
N TYR A 113 -9.54 6.26 9.81
CA TYR A 113 -8.73 6.26 8.59
C TYR A 113 -9.03 4.99 7.78
N ASP A 114 -9.02 5.10 6.46
CA ASP A 114 -9.34 3.99 5.56
C ASP A 114 -8.39 3.95 4.36
N THR A 115 -7.81 2.78 4.13
CA THR A 115 -6.83 2.47 3.07
C THR A 115 -7.38 1.50 2.04
N SER A 116 -8.60 1.00 2.22
CA SER A 116 -9.20 -0.05 1.37
C SER A 116 -9.39 0.37 -0.10
N GLY A 117 -9.35 1.66 -0.39
CA GLY A 117 -9.57 2.20 -1.74
C GLY A 117 -10.97 1.89 -2.33
N PRO A 118 -11.15 2.11 -3.64
CA PRO A 118 -12.41 1.82 -4.33
C PRO A 118 -12.78 0.34 -4.24
N GLN A 119 -14.06 0.05 -3.97
CA GLN A 119 -14.60 -1.32 -3.84
C GLN A 119 -15.41 -1.69 -5.10
N GLY A 120 -15.52 -3.00 -5.38
CA GLY A 120 -16.35 -3.51 -6.47
C GLY A 120 -15.81 -3.25 -7.88
N VAL A 121 -14.51 -2.91 -8.01
CA VAL A 121 -13.83 -2.72 -9.29
C VAL A 121 -13.17 -4.04 -9.70
N HIS A 122 -13.42 -4.49 -10.92
CA HIS A 122 -12.83 -5.72 -11.42
C HIS A 122 -11.34 -5.51 -11.78
N CYS A 123 -10.46 -6.44 -11.37
CA CYS A 123 -9.01 -6.28 -11.49
C CYS A 123 -8.51 -6.08 -12.93
N LYS A 124 -9.24 -6.60 -13.93
CA LYS A 124 -8.93 -6.40 -15.36
C LYS A 124 -9.18 -4.98 -15.86
N GLU A 125 -10.03 -4.21 -15.19
CA GLU A 125 -10.33 -2.81 -15.55
C GLU A 125 -9.28 -1.86 -14.97
N GLY A 126 -8.73 -2.21 -13.80
CA GLY A 126 -7.87 -1.33 -13.02
C GLY A 126 -8.65 -0.23 -12.31
N LEU A 127 -8.03 0.38 -11.31
CA LEU A 127 -8.64 1.48 -10.57
C LEU A 127 -8.72 2.76 -11.42
N SER A 128 -9.68 3.62 -11.07
CA SER A 128 -9.79 4.93 -11.70
C SER A 128 -8.53 5.78 -11.47
N LYS A 129 -8.00 6.38 -12.53
CA LYS A 129 -6.82 7.24 -12.50
C LYS A 129 -7.12 8.63 -11.93
N LEU A 130 -7.50 8.70 -10.65
CA LEU A 130 -7.96 9.91 -9.98
C LEU A 130 -6.96 11.08 -10.04
N ARG A 131 -5.64 10.79 -10.08
CA ARG A 131 -4.58 11.80 -10.12
C ARG A 131 -4.20 12.25 -11.53
N ALA A 132 -4.73 11.61 -12.58
CA ALA A 132 -4.41 11.96 -13.97
C ALA A 132 -4.52 13.47 -14.27
N PRO A 133 -5.62 14.18 -13.91
CA PRO A 133 -5.72 15.62 -14.17
C PRO A 133 -4.67 16.44 -13.40
N TRP A 134 -4.27 16.00 -12.21
CA TRP A 134 -3.32 16.72 -11.37
C TRP A 134 -1.91 16.64 -11.97
N VAL A 135 -1.54 15.44 -12.42
CA VAL A 135 -0.26 15.19 -13.08
C VAL A 135 -0.16 15.91 -14.42
N GLU A 136 -1.23 15.90 -15.22
CA GLU A 136 -1.22 16.56 -16.54
C GLU A 136 -0.99 18.07 -16.40
N ARG A 137 -1.60 18.73 -15.40
CA ARG A 137 -1.38 20.15 -15.11
C ARG A 137 0.10 20.50 -14.86
N ARG A 138 0.89 19.57 -14.32
CA ARG A 138 2.30 19.74 -13.97
C ARG A 138 3.28 19.08 -14.95
N LYS A 139 2.79 18.62 -16.10
CA LYS A 139 3.60 17.84 -17.05
C LYS A 139 4.81 18.59 -17.61
N GLY A 140 4.69 19.91 -17.77
CA GLY A 140 5.75 20.78 -18.28
C GLY A 140 6.80 21.18 -17.24
N ASP A 141 6.62 20.81 -15.97
CA ASP A 141 7.53 21.21 -14.89
C ASP A 141 8.86 20.43 -14.98
N GLU A 142 9.99 21.14 -14.84
CA GLU A 142 11.34 20.56 -14.88
C GLU A 142 11.52 19.41 -13.87
N ARG A 143 10.94 19.57 -12.67
CA ARG A 143 11.01 18.60 -11.58
C ARG A 143 9.64 18.44 -10.97
N ARG A 144 9.23 17.18 -10.78
CA ARG A 144 7.86 16.82 -10.40
C ARG A 144 7.79 16.11 -9.05
N THR A 145 8.69 16.43 -8.13
CA THR A 145 8.69 15.86 -6.77
C THR A 145 7.96 16.76 -5.78
N GLN A 146 7.29 16.15 -4.81
CA GLN A 146 6.58 16.89 -3.76
C GLN A 146 7.52 17.80 -2.95
N MET A 147 8.77 17.36 -2.70
CA MET A 147 9.78 18.19 -2.03
C MET A 147 10.16 19.44 -2.84
N TYR A 148 10.21 19.34 -4.18
CA TYR A 148 10.51 20.48 -5.03
C TYR A 148 9.40 21.53 -4.95
N TYR A 149 8.14 21.12 -5.06
CA TYR A 149 6.99 22.02 -4.93
C TYR A 149 6.93 22.65 -3.54
N ALA A 150 7.12 21.85 -2.48
CA ALA A 150 7.10 22.34 -1.10
C ALA A 150 8.17 23.41 -0.85
N LYS A 151 9.39 23.22 -1.36
CA LYS A 151 10.48 24.22 -1.23
C LYS A 151 10.23 25.51 -2.00
N LYS A 152 9.37 25.48 -3.02
CA LYS A 152 8.90 26.65 -3.75
C LYS A 152 7.67 27.31 -3.12
N GLY A 153 7.15 26.76 -2.02
CA GLY A 153 5.90 27.24 -1.40
C GLY A 153 4.65 26.91 -2.24
N ILE A 154 4.74 25.92 -3.14
CA ILE A 154 3.63 25.49 -3.97
C ILE A 154 2.92 24.33 -3.25
N VAL A 155 1.68 24.57 -2.86
CA VAL A 155 0.77 23.52 -2.37
C VAL A 155 0.25 22.73 -3.57
N THR A 156 0.39 21.41 -3.52
CA THR A 156 -0.12 20.48 -4.53
C THR A 156 -1.44 19.83 -4.07
N GLU A 157 -2.18 19.24 -5.01
CA GLU A 157 -3.37 18.45 -4.69
C GLU A 157 -3.01 17.29 -3.74
N GLU A 158 -1.85 16.66 -3.89
CA GLU A 158 -1.42 15.60 -2.98
C GLU A 158 -1.20 16.11 -1.55
N MET A 159 -0.62 17.31 -1.36
CA MET A 159 -0.47 17.90 -0.03
C MET A 159 -1.81 18.25 0.60
N ALA A 160 -2.74 18.82 -0.18
CA ALA A 160 -4.09 19.14 0.31
C ALA A 160 -4.90 17.87 0.63
N PHE A 161 -4.77 16.81 -0.19
CA PHE A 161 -5.38 15.51 0.05
C PHE A 161 -4.90 14.92 1.38
N VAL A 162 -3.57 14.86 1.58
CA VAL A 162 -2.96 14.36 2.82
C VAL A 162 -3.38 15.21 4.02
N ALA A 163 -3.36 16.53 3.90
CA ALA A 163 -3.75 17.44 4.98
C ALA A 163 -5.16 17.13 5.49
N ALA A 164 -6.09 16.93 4.56
CA ALA A 164 -7.46 16.54 4.89
C ALA A 164 -7.55 15.13 5.51
N ARG A 165 -6.75 14.17 5.02
CA ARG A 165 -6.72 12.78 5.48
C ARG A 165 -6.12 12.63 6.89
N GLU A 166 -5.13 13.45 7.22
CA GLU A 166 -4.49 13.52 8.55
C GLU A 166 -5.22 14.44 9.54
N GLY A 167 -6.15 15.27 9.07
CA GLY A 167 -6.79 16.30 9.88
C GLY A 167 -5.83 17.43 10.28
N MET A 168 -4.88 17.78 9.41
CA MET A 168 -3.82 18.76 9.66
C MET A 168 -3.90 19.94 8.68
N PRO A 169 -3.36 21.12 9.04
CA PRO A 169 -3.23 22.24 8.11
C PRO A 169 -2.32 21.90 6.93
N VAL A 170 -2.67 22.36 5.73
CA VAL A 170 -1.88 22.08 4.52
C VAL A 170 -0.49 22.72 4.56
N ASP A 171 -0.36 23.91 5.14
CA ASP A 171 0.92 24.58 5.35
C ASP A 171 1.85 23.77 6.26
N PHE A 172 1.28 23.05 7.23
CA PHE A 172 2.06 22.17 8.10
C PHE A 172 2.62 20.99 7.30
N ILE A 173 1.78 20.32 6.49
CA ILE A 173 2.22 19.23 5.60
C ILE A 173 3.31 19.71 4.64
N MET A 174 3.09 20.84 3.96
CA MET A 174 4.08 21.43 3.06
C MET A 174 5.40 21.72 3.79
N SER A 175 5.34 22.28 4.99
CA SER A 175 6.54 22.60 5.78
C SER A 175 7.35 21.35 6.15
N GLU A 176 6.69 20.26 6.54
CA GLU A 176 7.33 18.97 6.85
C GLU A 176 7.99 18.36 5.62
N VAL A 177 7.32 18.44 4.46
CA VAL A 177 7.86 17.95 3.17
C VAL A 177 9.04 18.80 2.71
N ALA A 178 8.95 20.14 2.80
CA ALA A 178 10.02 21.05 2.40
C ALA A 178 11.32 20.83 3.19
N ARG A 179 11.21 20.55 4.50
CA ARG A 179 12.35 20.27 5.39
C ARG A 179 12.79 18.81 5.41
N GLY A 180 12.14 17.94 4.63
CA GLY A 180 12.49 16.52 4.52
C GLY A 180 12.19 15.69 5.77
N ARG A 181 11.25 16.12 6.60
CA ARG A 181 10.75 15.36 7.77
C ARG A 181 9.48 14.57 7.48
N ALA A 182 8.85 14.83 6.33
CA ALA A 182 7.77 14.07 5.75
C ALA A 182 8.04 13.80 4.26
N ILE A 183 7.46 12.72 3.75
CA ILE A 183 7.41 12.41 2.32
C ILE A 183 5.99 12.04 1.90
N ILE A 184 5.68 12.23 0.62
CA ILE A 184 4.45 11.77 -0.03
C ILE A 184 4.89 10.93 -1.24
N PRO A 185 5.02 9.60 -1.10
CA PRO A 185 5.42 8.70 -2.19
C PRO A 185 4.31 8.67 -3.24
N SER A 186 4.54 9.26 -4.41
CA SER A 186 3.47 9.60 -5.35
C SER A 186 3.98 9.76 -6.77
N ASN A 187 4.54 8.70 -7.34
CA ASN A 187 5.05 8.70 -8.71
C ASN A 187 3.97 9.23 -9.66
N ILE A 188 4.37 10.06 -10.62
CA ILE A 188 3.48 10.66 -11.63
C ILE A 188 2.80 9.62 -12.53
N LYS A 189 3.34 8.40 -12.60
CA LYS A 189 2.79 7.27 -13.37
C LYS A 189 1.80 6.42 -12.58
N HIS A 190 1.77 6.54 -11.25
CA HIS A 190 0.77 5.87 -10.41
C HIS A 190 -0.43 6.79 -10.20
N GLN A 191 -1.32 6.81 -11.19
CA GLN A 191 -2.41 7.78 -11.24
C GLN A 191 -3.66 7.31 -10.47
N GLU A 192 -3.68 6.03 -10.10
CA GLU A 192 -4.70 5.34 -9.31
C GLU A 192 -4.57 5.63 -7.80
N LEU A 193 -3.41 6.11 -7.36
CA LEU A 193 -3.04 6.36 -5.97
C LEU A 193 -3.97 7.37 -5.25
N GLU A 194 -4.43 7.01 -4.06
CA GLU A 194 -4.97 7.92 -3.05
C GLU A 194 -3.82 8.43 -2.14
N PRO A 195 -3.40 9.70 -2.23
CA PRO A 195 -2.20 10.17 -1.53
C PRO A 195 -2.22 9.96 -0.01
N MET A 196 -1.03 9.67 0.53
CA MET A 196 -0.75 9.55 1.95
C MET A 196 0.63 10.14 2.26
N ALA A 197 0.90 10.45 3.53
CA ALA A 197 2.22 10.94 3.94
C ALA A 197 2.85 10.09 5.05
N ILE A 198 4.16 10.02 5.01
CA ILE A 198 5.00 9.31 5.99
C ILE A 198 5.88 10.34 6.67
N GLY A 199 5.78 10.46 7.99
CA GLY A 199 6.60 11.38 8.78
C GLY A 199 6.26 11.30 10.26
N LYS A 200 7.17 11.82 11.09
CA LYS A 200 7.10 11.71 12.56
C LYS A 200 5.86 12.37 13.18
N ASN A 201 5.36 13.42 12.54
CA ASN A 201 4.28 14.27 13.07
C ASN A 201 2.90 13.90 12.50
N MET A 202 2.77 12.75 11.84
CA MET A 202 1.53 12.24 11.25
C MET A 202 1.18 10.89 11.88
N LYS A 203 0.02 10.31 11.56
CA LYS A 203 -0.29 8.95 12.04
C LYS A 203 0.83 7.98 11.61
N VAL A 204 1.18 7.03 12.46
CA VAL A 204 2.13 5.97 12.10
C VAL A 204 1.55 5.16 10.94
N LYS A 205 2.40 4.75 10.00
CA LYS A 205 2.01 4.06 8.77
C LYS A 205 2.57 2.65 8.75
N VAL A 206 1.79 1.71 8.23
CA VAL A 206 2.14 0.30 8.14
C VAL A 206 2.36 -0.10 6.68
N ASN A 207 3.41 -0.89 6.43
CA ASN A 207 3.69 -1.46 5.13
C ASN A 207 3.38 -2.96 5.13
N SER A 208 2.71 -3.45 4.09
CA SER A 208 2.55 -4.89 3.83
C SER A 208 3.54 -5.35 2.75
N ASN A 209 4.24 -6.44 3.01
CA ASN A 209 5.12 -7.06 2.02
C ASN A 209 4.37 -8.21 1.35
N ILE A 210 4.27 -8.15 0.02
CA ILE A 210 3.78 -9.25 -0.81
C ILE A 210 4.85 -9.58 -1.86
N GLY A 211 4.57 -10.52 -2.75
CA GLY A 211 5.46 -10.86 -3.84
C GLY A 211 5.45 -12.36 -4.11
N ASN A 212 5.58 -12.69 -5.38
CA ASN A 212 5.74 -14.07 -5.80
C ASN A 212 7.13 -14.60 -5.43
N SER A 213 7.24 -15.92 -5.30
CA SER A 213 8.52 -16.58 -5.06
C SER A 213 8.80 -17.58 -6.17
N ALA A 214 10.06 -18.03 -6.30
CA ALA A 214 10.42 -19.08 -7.24
C ALA A 214 9.71 -20.43 -6.99
N VAL A 215 9.10 -20.60 -5.81
CA VAL A 215 8.51 -21.87 -5.35
C VAL A 215 6.97 -21.80 -5.31
N MET A 216 6.39 -20.64 -5.03
CA MET A 216 4.94 -20.46 -4.92
C MET A 216 4.50 -19.02 -5.24
N SER A 217 3.27 -18.92 -5.76
CA SER A 217 2.41 -17.74 -5.99
C SER A 217 2.20 -17.38 -7.46
N SER A 218 1.00 -16.88 -7.75
CA SER A 218 0.52 -16.45 -9.07
C SER A 218 0.18 -14.96 -9.06
N ILE A 219 0.05 -14.35 -10.24
CA ILE A 219 -0.38 -12.94 -10.36
C ILE A 219 -1.73 -12.70 -9.69
N GLU A 220 -2.66 -13.64 -9.84
CA GLU A 220 -3.99 -13.61 -9.22
C GLU A 220 -3.90 -13.51 -7.70
N GLU A 221 -3.06 -14.35 -7.08
CA GLU A 221 -2.85 -14.32 -5.63
C GLU A 221 -2.18 -13.04 -5.14
N GLU A 222 -1.23 -12.47 -5.90
CA GLU A 222 -0.58 -11.22 -5.50
C GLU A 222 -1.52 -10.02 -5.52
N VAL A 223 -2.42 -9.95 -6.50
CA VAL A 223 -3.46 -8.91 -6.53
C VAL A 223 -4.49 -9.12 -5.41
N GLU A 224 -4.87 -10.37 -5.11
CA GLU A 224 -5.72 -10.67 -3.95
C GLU A 224 -5.06 -10.22 -2.65
N LYS A 225 -3.76 -10.52 -2.45
CA LYS A 225 -2.99 -10.09 -1.27
C LYS A 225 -2.90 -8.57 -1.15
N LEU A 226 -2.80 -7.84 -2.26
CA LEU A 226 -2.85 -6.37 -2.28
C LEU A 226 -4.21 -5.87 -1.75
N GLN A 227 -5.30 -6.39 -2.29
CA GLN A 227 -6.65 -6.00 -1.89
C GLN A 227 -6.92 -6.38 -0.43
N TRP A 228 -6.48 -7.55 0.01
CA TRP A 228 -6.55 -7.98 1.40
C TRP A 228 -5.75 -7.06 2.33
N SER A 229 -4.51 -6.73 1.96
CA SER A 229 -3.63 -5.87 2.76
C SER A 229 -4.23 -4.48 2.95
N THR A 230 -4.70 -3.87 1.85
CA THR A 230 -5.33 -2.54 1.87
C THR A 230 -6.62 -2.55 2.68
N LEU A 231 -7.44 -3.60 2.54
CA LEU A 231 -8.67 -3.79 3.30
C LEU A 231 -8.37 -3.71 4.79
N TRP A 232 -7.35 -4.41 5.29
CA TRP A 232 -7.00 -4.48 6.72
C TRP A 232 -6.10 -3.36 7.26
N GLY A 233 -5.86 -2.30 6.49
CA GLY A 233 -5.17 -1.11 7.00
C GLY A 233 -3.71 -0.96 6.59
N ALA A 234 -3.21 -1.69 5.58
CA ALA A 234 -1.89 -1.40 5.03
C ALA A 234 -1.89 -0.03 4.33
N ASP A 235 -1.03 0.87 4.78
CA ASP A 235 -0.90 2.22 4.23
C ASP A 235 0.00 2.28 2.98
N THR A 236 0.91 1.31 2.87
CA THR A 236 1.81 1.12 1.73
C THR A 236 2.02 -0.38 1.51
N LEU A 237 2.45 -0.73 0.31
CA LEU A 237 2.77 -2.10 -0.02
C LEU A 237 4.11 -2.17 -0.73
N MET A 238 4.87 -3.24 -0.50
CA MET A 238 6.03 -3.56 -1.31
C MET A 238 5.81 -4.85 -2.09
N ASP A 239 6.05 -4.78 -3.39
CA ASP A 239 6.23 -5.96 -4.24
C ASP A 239 7.68 -6.44 -4.14
N LEU A 240 7.87 -7.57 -3.45
CA LEU A 240 9.16 -8.23 -3.26
C LEU A 240 9.29 -9.49 -4.12
N SER A 241 8.57 -9.55 -5.24
CA SER A 241 8.59 -10.68 -6.16
C SER A 241 10.01 -11.02 -6.63
N THR A 242 10.37 -12.32 -6.57
CA THR A 242 11.65 -12.85 -7.04
C THR A 242 11.48 -14.02 -8.02
N GLY A 243 10.25 -14.36 -8.39
CA GLY A 243 9.90 -15.47 -9.26
C GLY A 243 9.84 -15.08 -10.74
N LYS A 244 9.04 -15.81 -11.52
CA LYS A 244 8.76 -15.47 -12.92
C LYS A 244 7.81 -14.28 -12.99
N HIS A 245 7.80 -13.59 -14.14
CA HIS A 245 6.82 -12.54 -14.46
C HIS A 245 6.79 -11.37 -13.47
N ILE A 246 7.93 -11.01 -12.88
CA ILE A 246 8.04 -9.90 -11.91
C ILE A 246 7.48 -8.59 -12.50
N HIS A 247 7.72 -8.33 -13.79
CA HIS A 247 7.24 -7.12 -14.45
C HIS A 247 5.71 -7.09 -14.55
N GLU A 248 5.12 -8.18 -15.01
CA GLU A 248 3.69 -8.32 -15.25
C GLU A 248 2.92 -8.37 -13.92
N THR A 249 3.40 -9.12 -12.93
CA THR A 249 2.85 -9.13 -11.56
C THR A 249 2.76 -7.70 -11.02
N ARG A 250 3.85 -6.94 -11.12
CA ARG A 250 3.89 -5.55 -10.65
C ARG A 250 2.95 -4.63 -11.41
N GLU A 251 2.80 -4.80 -12.72
CA GLU A 251 1.86 -4.00 -13.51
C GLU A 251 0.43 -4.18 -13.00
N TRP A 252 0.02 -5.43 -12.77
CA TRP A 252 -1.29 -5.74 -12.21
C TRP A 252 -1.48 -5.18 -10.80
N ILE A 253 -0.45 -5.25 -9.95
CA ILE A 253 -0.46 -4.65 -8.60
C ILE A 253 -0.65 -3.13 -8.69
N ILE A 254 0.17 -2.41 -9.47
CA ILE A 254 0.14 -0.94 -9.49
C ILE A 254 -1.19 -0.45 -10.06
N ARG A 255 -1.69 -1.04 -11.14
CA ARG A 255 -2.98 -0.63 -11.75
C ARG A 255 -4.18 -0.89 -10.83
N ASN A 256 -4.03 -1.76 -9.83
CA ASN A 256 -5.06 -2.09 -8.85
C ASN A 256 -4.78 -1.58 -7.44
N SER A 257 -3.74 -0.76 -7.24
CA SER A 257 -3.34 -0.27 -5.92
C SER A 257 -3.86 1.15 -5.67
N PRO A 258 -4.64 1.38 -4.60
CA PRO A 258 -4.97 2.74 -4.15
C PRO A 258 -3.89 3.33 -3.24
N ILE A 259 -2.90 2.53 -2.81
CA ILE A 259 -1.84 2.92 -1.87
C ILE A 259 -0.46 2.93 -2.55
N PRO A 260 0.56 3.61 -1.99
CA PRO A 260 1.88 3.62 -2.59
C PRO A 260 2.51 2.23 -2.68
N VAL A 261 3.12 1.93 -3.82
CA VAL A 261 3.81 0.67 -4.09
C VAL A 261 5.32 0.89 -4.12
N GLY A 262 6.04 0.16 -3.27
CA GLY A 262 7.49 0.12 -3.23
C GLY A 262 8.07 -1.16 -3.80
N THR A 263 9.36 -1.12 -4.13
CA THR A 263 10.11 -2.30 -4.58
C THR A 263 11.54 -2.27 -4.05
N VAL A 264 12.24 -3.38 -4.24
CA VAL A 264 13.70 -3.45 -4.13
C VAL A 264 14.27 -3.72 -5.54
N PRO A 265 14.68 -2.68 -6.30
CA PRO A 265 15.04 -2.86 -7.71
C PRO A 265 16.16 -3.88 -7.96
N ILE A 266 17.00 -4.14 -6.96
CA ILE A 266 18.09 -5.12 -7.08
C ILE A 266 17.58 -6.56 -7.28
N TYR A 267 16.36 -6.90 -6.82
CA TYR A 267 15.82 -8.26 -6.99
C TYR A 267 15.52 -8.56 -8.45
N GLN A 268 14.88 -7.61 -9.14
CA GLN A 268 14.66 -7.73 -10.58
C GLN A 268 15.97 -7.62 -11.37
N ALA A 269 16.88 -6.73 -10.97
CA ALA A 269 18.19 -6.63 -11.63
C ALA A 269 18.99 -7.95 -11.53
N LEU A 270 18.89 -8.66 -10.40
CA LEU A 270 19.50 -9.96 -10.18
C LEU A 270 18.88 -11.06 -11.04
N GLU A 271 17.56 -11.01 -11.25
CA GLU A 271 16.86 -11.93 -12.15
C GLU A 271 17.31 -11.75 -13.61
N LYS A 272 17.51 -10.50 -14.07
CA LYS A 272 18.05 -10.18 -15.40
C LYS A 272 19.45 -10.75 -15.67
N VAL A 273 20.21 -11.08 -14.62
CA VAL A 273 21.53 -11.72 -14.70
C VAL A 273 21.51 -13.18 -14.24
N ASN A 274 20.34 -13.84 -14.32
CA ASN A 274 20.15 -15.25 -13.97
C ASN A 274 20.58 -15.61 -12.53
N GLY A 275 20.48 -14.67 -11.60
CA GLY A 275 20.86 -14.90 -10.20
C GLY A 275 22.35 -14.77 -9.90
N ILE A 276 23.20 -14.39 -10.86
CA ILE A 276 24.64 -14.25 -10.67
C ILE A 276 24.95 -12.82 -10.20
N ALA A 277 25.26 -12.65 -8.92
CA ALA A 277 25.44 -11.34 -8.31
C ALA A 277 26.66 -10.58 -8.88
N GLU A 278 27.70 -11.31 -9.31
CA GLU A 278 28.92 -10.77 -9.91
C GLU A 278 28.68 -10.11 -11.27
N ASP A 279 27.61 -10.50 -11.96
CA ASP A 279 27.23 -9.97 -13.27
C ASP A 279 26.39 -8.69 -13.15
N LEU A 280 26.04 -8.25 -11.92
CA LEU A 280 25.34 -7.00 -11.69
C LEU A 280 26.22 -5.80 -12.06
N THR A 281 25.68 -4.96 -12.95
CA THR A 281 26.32 -3.70 -13.38
C THR A 281 25.40 -2.51 -13.14
N TRP A 282 25.97 -1.30 -13.18
CA TRP A 282 25.18 -0.07 -13.12
C TRP A 282 24.17 0.02 -14.25
N GLU A 283 24.53 -0.43 -15.45
CA GLU A 283 23.68 -0.37 -16.64
C GLU A 283 22.39 -1.17 -16.44
N ILE A 284 22.51 -2.41 -15.95
CA ILE A 284 21.36 -3.29 -15.65
C ILE A 284 20.50 -2.70 -14.53
N PHE A 285 21.13 -2.15 -13.50
CA PHE A 285 20.40 -1.51 -12.40
C PHE A 285 19.66 -0.26 -12.88
N ARG A 286 20.29 0.59 -13.70
CA ARG A 286 19.70 1.81 -14.28
C ARG A 286 18.49 1.48 -15.14
N GLU A 287 18.58 0.49 -16.02
CA GLU A 287 17.46 0.05 -16.85
C GLU A 287 16.29 -0.44 -16.00
N THR A 288 16.58 -1.20 -14.94
CA THR A 288 15.57 -1.65 -13.98
C THR A 288 14.89 -0.49 -13.24
N LEU A 289 15.64 0.54 -12.86
CA LEU A 289 15.06 1.76 -12.27
C LEU A 289 14.12 2.48 -13.24
N ILE A 290 14.51 2.64 -14.50
CA ILE A 290 13.67 3.32 -15.52
C ILE A 290 12.38 2.55 -15.74
N GLU A 291 12.47 1.23 -15.94
CA GLU A 291 11.32 0.35 -16.14
C GLU A 291 10.31 0.46 -14.99
N GLN A 292 10.77 0.35 -13.75
CA GLN A 292 9.91 0.46 -12.57
C GLN A 292 9.33 1.86 -12.38
N ALA A 293 10.09 2.91 -12.71
CA ALA A 293 9.61 4.29 -12.66
C ALA A 293 8.49 4.53 -13.68
N GLU A 294 8.60 3.95 -14.87
CA GLU A 294 7.60 4.05 -15.94
C GLU A 294 6.30 3.32 -15.60
N GLN A 295 6.38 2.18 -14.92
CA GLN A 295 5.20 1.45 -14.42
C GLN A 295 4.46 2.22 -13.32
N GLY A 296 5.18 2.98 -12.49
CA GLY A 296 4.60 3.77 -11.41
C GLY A 296 5.03 3.40 -10.00
N VAL A 297 6.16 2.72 -9.81
CA VAL A 297 6.68 2.47 -8.46
C VAL A 297 6.92 3.79 -7.73
N ASP A 298 6.39 3.94 -6.51
CA ASP A 298 6.40 5.19 -5.74
C ASP A 298 7.68 5.42 -4.95
N TYR A 299 8.33 4.33 -4.52
CA TYR A 299 9.59 4.40 -3.78
C TYR A 299 10.44 3.15 -3.97
N TRP A 300 11.75 3.33 -3.81
CA TRP A 300 12.73 2.25 -3.92
C TRP A 300 13.51 2.09 -2.63
N THR A 301 13.64 0.84 -2.21
CA THR A 301 14.67 0.47 -1.23
C THR A 301 15.97 0.19 -1.98
N ILE A 302 16.97 1.06 -1.77
CA ILE A 302 18.30 0.96 -2.39
C ILE A 302 19.34 0.82 -1.29
N HIS A 303 20.09 -0.28 -1.30
CA HIS A 303 21.10 -0.63 -0.31
C HIS A 303 22.45 0.10 -0.53
N ALA A 304 22.42 1.39 -0.84
CA ALA A 304 23.62 2.20 -1.13
C ALA A 304 24.55 2.41 0.09
N GLY A 305 24.12 2.00 1.29
CA GLY A 305 24.91 2.06 2.52
C GLY A 305 25.86 0.86 2.75
N VAL A 306 25.78 -0.19 1.93
CA VAL A 306 26.65 -1.37 2.03
C VAL A 306 27.96 -1.07 1.29
N LEU A 307 28.96 -0.59 2.03
CA LEU A 307 30.27 -0.19 1.50
C LEU A 307 31.31 -1.30 1.72
N LEU A 308 32.27 -1.45 0.80
CA LEU A 308 33.30 -2.51 0.80
C LEU A 308 34.28 -2.51 2.01
N ARG A 309 34.43 -1.36 2.66
CA ARG A 309 35.49 -1.00 3.62
C ARG A 309 35.98 -2.09 4.58
#